data_AF-A0A819YHS3-F1
#
_entry.id   AF-A0A819YHS3-F1
#
_cell.length_a   1.000
_cell.length_b   1.000
_cell.length_c   1.000
_cell.angle_alpha   90.00
_cell.angle_beta   90.00
_cell.angle_gamma   90.00
#
_symmetry.space_group_name_H-M   'P 1'
#
loop_
_entity.id
_entity.type
_entity.pdbx_description
1 polymer ?
#
loop_
_entity_poly.entity_id
_entity_poly.type
_entity_poly.pdbx_seq_one_letter_code
_entity_poly.pdbx_strand_id
1 'polypeptide(L)'
;MVNTSARYILDVYGYPNENGEGPAHYIVCGPSPNKDVYFYKTNDLTHGLFAKWKVSDDAAARIAIADFDYDNVLSFATISYSVPGYYRSANPTINVFYNRLAQRKLRTNKEIQGIKQNHDLLFKVPRPNQALKHQTVAFITINGIILSLDIVPPYSSRHANNTTYIKNSLPEYYSPEARQLAFQFVKYNRNELKENFQDREFYNLKGFEISFSDNDEHLFYAQLWAAGKGVNAGALNHASDTFANSKQVYDPLTTPVSAFEKLELPSFHKHDPLWDINVQNKAVLRNDNTVVYTGILQKKGL
;
A
#
# COMPACT_ATOMS: atom_id res chain seq x y z
N MET A 1 42.72 -10.45 40.15
CA MET A 1 41.33 -10.15 40.53
C MET A 1 40.44 -11.07 39.72
N VAL A 2 39.72 -11.97 40.38
CA VAL A 2 38.79 -12.90 39.74
C VAL A 2 37.55 -12.09 39.35
N ASN A 3 37.25 -12.02 38.05
CA ASN A 3 36.04 -11.38 37.54
C ASN A 3 34.85 -12.28 37.94
N THR A 4 34.17 -11.94 39.02
CA THR A 4 32.92 -12.61 39.40
C THR A 4 31.79 -12.05 38.54
N SER A 5 31.46 -12.71 37.45
CA SER A 5 30.23 -12.47 36.71
C SER A 5 29.03 -12.87 37.60
N ALA A 6 28.22 -11.89 37.98
CA ALA A 6 26.96 -12.13 38.68
C ALA A 6 25.88 -12.51 37.66
N ARG A 7 25.22 -13.66 37.86
CA ARG A 7 24.14 -14.15 36.99
C ARG A 7 22.80 -13.86 37.64
N TYR A 8 21.95 -13.10 36.95
CA TYR A 8 20.55 -12.89 37.34
C TYR A 8 19.65 -13.65 36.37
N ILE A 9 19.09 -14.78 36.81
CA ILE A 9 18.10 -15.53 36.04
C ILE A 9 16.72 -14.94 36.40
N LEU A 10 16.18 -14.14 35.49
CA LEU A 10 14.72 -13.97 35.40
C LEU A 10 14.21 -15.24 34.75
N ASP A 11 13.21 -15.90 35.32
CA ASP A 11 12.70 -17.18 34.82
C ASP A 11 12.22 -17.01 33.36
N VAL A 12 12.99 -17.54 32.39
CA VAL A 12 12.66 -17.49 30.96
C VAL A 12 12.58 -18.90 30.42
N TYR A 13 11.41 -19.26 29.89
CA TYR A 13 11.17 -20.53 29.19
C TYR A 13 11.78 -20.52 27.77
N GLY A 14 13.10 -20.38 27.66
CA GLY A 14 13.87 -20.51 26.42
C GLY A 14 15.33 -20.85 26.71
N TYR A 15 16.00 -21.59 25.83
CA TYR A 15 17.39 -22.03 26.03
C TYR A 15 18.37 -20.93 25.59
N PRO A 16 19.09 -20.27 26.54
CA PRO A 16 20.22 -19.42 26.19
C PRO A 16 21.41 -20.26 25.69
N ASN A 17 22.39 -19.64 25.05
CA ASN A 17 23.65 -20.32 24.74
C ASN A 17 24.40 -20.73 26.03
N GLU A 18 25.49 -21.49 25.87
CA GLU A 18 26.33 -21.96 26.96
C GLU A 18 26.94 -20.85 27.84
N ASN A 19 26.94 -19.60 27.36
CA ASN A 19 27.40 -18.41 28.07
C ASN A 19 26.25 -17.55 28.64
N GLY A 20 24.98 -17.93 28.44
CA GLY A 20 23.84 -17.12 28.88
C GLY A 20 23.58 -15.87 28.03
N GLU A 21 24.22 -15.74 26.87
CA GLU A 21 24.25 -14.51 26.09
C GLU A 21 23.16 -14.48 25.00
N GLY A 22 22.42 -13.37 24.98
CA GLY A 22 21.56 -12.89 23.91
C GLY A 22 21.39 -11.37 24.10
N PRO A 23 21.10 -10.58 23.05
CA PRO A 23 21.12 -9.11 23.12
C PRO A 23 19.92 -8.50 23.90
N ALA A 24 19.30 -9.22 24.84
CA ALA A 24 17.85 -9.18 25.05
C ALA A 24 17.33 -8.21 26.12
N HIS A 25 16.26 -7.49 25.75
CA HIS A 25 15.18 -7.09 26.66
C HIS A 25 14.31 -8.33 26.98
N TYR A 26 13.73 -8.40 28.17
CA TYR A 26 12.92 -9.56 28.59
C TYR A 26 11.47 -9.19 28.86
N ILE A 27 10.55 -9.91 28.23
CA ILE A 27 9.13 -9.91 28.57
C ILE A 27 8.86 -11.18 29.38
N VAL A 28 8.27 -11.04 30.57
CA VAL A 28 8.08 -12.13 31.51
C VAL A 28 6.60 -12.22 31.91
N CYS A 29 6.09 -13.44 32.01
CA CYS A 29 4.76 -13.70 32.57
C CYS A 29 4.79 -13.41 34.08
N GLY A 30 3.77 -12.71 34.58
CA GLY A 30 3.62 -12.48 36.02
C GLY A 30 3.43 -13.81 36.78
N PRO A 31 4.00 -13.95 37.99
CA PRO A 31 3.68 -15.09 38.84
C PRO A 31 2.24 -14.97 39.35
N SER A 32 1.56 -16.12 39.46
CA SER A 32 0.26 -16.22 40.12
C SER A 32 0.28 -15.49 41.49
N PRO A 33 -0.75 -14.70 41.83
CA PRO A 33 -2.04 -14.55 41.16
C PRO A 33 -2.04 -13.60 39.94
N ASN A 34 -0.92 -12.97 39.63
CA ASN A 34 -0.82 -11.93 38.60
C ASN A 34 -0.69 -12.58 37.23
N LYS A 35 -1.79 -12.66 36.48
CA LYS A 35 -1.85 -13.26 35.14
C LYS A 35 -1.25 -12.35 34.06
N ASP A 36 -0.63 -11.25 34.46
CA ASP A 36 -0.23 -10.12 33.64
C ASP A 36 1.03 -10.38 32.82
N VAL A 37 1.30 -9.47 31.87
CA VAL A 37 2.59 -9.40 31.18
C VAL A 37 3.40 -8.21 31.69
N TYR A 38 4.66 -8.45 32.05
CA TYR A 38 5.58 -7.40 32.46
C TYR A 38 6.78 -7.30 31.52
N PHE A 39 7.12 -6.07 31.16
CA PHE A 39 8.35 -5.73 30.47
C PHE A 39 9.41 -5.32 31.49
N TYR A 40 10.59 -5.93 31.42
CA TYR A 40 11.73 -5.59 32.25
C TYR A 40 12.84 -4.98 31.39
N LYS A 41 13.36 -3.84 31.82
CA LYS A 41 14.53 -3.19 31.21
C LYS A 41 15.63 -3.08 32.25
N THR A 42 16.82 -3.56 31.90
CA THR A 42 18.02 -3.32 32.70
C THR A 42 18.35 -1.83 32.69
N ASN A 43 18.43 -1.24 33.87
CA ASN A 43 18.94 0.11 34.06
C ASN A 43 20.43 0.07 34.40
N ASP A 44 20.84 -0.93 35.18
CA ASP A 44 22.23 -1.17 35.55
C ASP A 44 22.46 -2.67 35.72
N LEU A 45 23.14 -3.27 34.75
CA LEU A 45 23.40 -4.71 34.75
C LEU A 45 24.43 -5.10 35.83
N THR A 46 25.36 -4.21 36.16
CA THR A 46 26.43 -4.47 37.13
C THR A 46 25.90 -4.61 38.56
N HIS A 47 24.83 -3.86 38.87
CA HIS A 47 24.15 -3.91 40.17
C HIS A 47 22.82 -4.68 40.14
N GLY A 48 22.46 -5.28 39.00
CA GLY A 48 21.20 -6.03 38.84
C GLY A 48 19.94 -5.16 38.99
N LEU A 49 20.00 -3.89 38.60
CA LEU A 49 18.85 -2.97 38.67
C LEU A 49 18.01 -3.05 37.40
N PHE A 50 16.74 -3.39 37.58
CA PHE A 50 15.75 -3.45 36.50
C PHE A 50 14.57 -2.53 36.80
N ALA A 51 14.13 -1.80 35.78
CA ALA A 51 12.81 -1.20 35.76
C ALA A 51 11.79 -2.19 35.20
N LYS A 52 10.56 -2.14 35.71
CA LYS A 52 9.47 -3.05 35.39
C LYS A 52 8.22 -2.25 35.03
N TRP A 53 7.58 -2.60 33.92
CA TRP A 53 6.30 -2.03 33.50
C TRP A 53 5.30 -3.13 33.23
N LYS A 54 4.05 -2.95 33.66
CA LYS A 54 2.95 -3.81 33.23
C LYS A 54 2.56 -3.40 31.80
N VAL A 55 2.53 -4.36 30.87
CA VAL A 55 2.25 -4.11 29.45
C VAL A 55 1.01 -4.82 28.93
N SER A 56 0.42 -5.72 29.73
CA SER A 56 -0.90 -6.30 29.49
C SER A 56 -1.54 -6.78 30.79
N ASP A 57 -2.86 -6.66 30.88
CA ASP A 57 -3.71 -7.25 31.92
C ASP A 57 -4.19 -8.68 31.55
N ASP A 58 -3.94 -9.13 30.32
CA ASP A 58 -4.41 -10.43 29.84
C ASP A 58 -3.55 -11.59 30.34
N ALA A 59 -4.21 -12.73 30.55
CA ALA A 59 -3.57 -13.95 30.99
C ALA A 59 -2.51 -14.44 29.99
N ALA A 60 -1.26 -14.57 30.44
CA ALA A 60 -0.15 -15.07 29.63
C ALA A 60 0.53 -16.29 30.28
N ALA A 61 0.40 -17.45 29.64
CA ALA A 61 1.16 -18.66 29.94
C ALA A 61 2.51 -18.70 29.22
N ARG A 62 2.47 -18.28 27.96
CA ARG A 62 3.61 -18.22 27.05
C ARG A 62 3.52 -16.93 26.26
N ILE A 63 4.68 -16.42 25.89
CA ILE A 63 4.84 -15.21 25.11
C ILE A 63 5.69 -15.56 23.90
N ALA A 64 5.24 -15.18 22.72
CA ALA A 64 6.04 -15.18 21.50
C ALA A 64 6.33 -13.73 21.11
N ILE A 65 7.58 -13.46 20.71
CA ILE A 65 8.00 -12.13 20.28
C ILE A 65 8.42 -12.23 18.82
N ALA A 66 7.82 -11.41 17.97
CA ALA A 66 8.13 -11.35 16.55
C ALA A 66 7.67 -10.00 15.98
N ASP A 67 8.10 -9.71 14.76
CA ASP A 67 7.47 -8.70 13.91
C ASP A 67 6.26 -9.36 13.21
N PHE A 68 5.09 -9.26 13.83
CA PHE A 68 3.87 -9.95 13.37
C PHE A 68 3.16 -9.24 12.21
N ASP A 69 3.48 -7.97 11.94
CA ASP A 69 2.86 -7.15 10.89
C ASP A 69 3.85 -6.48 9.93
N TYR A 70 5.12 -6.94 9.95
CA TYR A 70 6.19 -6.54 9.05
C TYR A 70 6.53 -5.03 9.12
N ASP A 71 6.34 -4.42 10.28
CA ASP A 71 6.63 -2.99 10.50
C ASP A 71 8.05 -2.74 11.03
N ASN A 72 8.88 -3.80 11.11
CA ASN A 72 10.21 -3.83 11.72
C ASN A 72 10.22 -3.47 13.22
N VAL A 73 9.09 -3.57 13.92
CA VAL A 73 8.97 -3.33 15.36
C VAL A 73 8.52 -4.62 16.04
N LEU A 74 9.27 -5.04 17.05
CA LEU A 74 8.91 -6.24 17.80
C LEU A 74 7.59 -6.02 18.55
N SER A 75 6.64 -6.89 18.23
CA SER A 75 5.36 -7.06 18.90
C SER A 75 5.40 -8.35 19.72
N PHE A 76 4.41 -8.57 20.60
CA PHE A 76 4.33 -9.80 21.37
C PHE A 76 2.95 -10.43 21.28
N ALA A 77 2.91 -11.76 21.27
CA ALA A 77 1.68 -12.55 21.32
C ALA A 77 1.67 -13.38 22.59
N THR A 78 0.48 -13.60 23.15
CA THR A 78 0.30 -14.41 24.36
C THR A 78 -0.74 -15.49 24.13
N ILE A 79 -0.66 -16.54 24.93
CA ILE A 79 -1.73 -17.55 25.06
C ILE A 79 -2.09 -17.69 26.54
N SER A 80 -3.37 -17.71 26.83
CA SER A 80 -3.89 -17.95 28.18
C SER A 80 -3.51 -19.34 28.71
N TYR A 81 -3.20 -19.44 30.01
CA TYR A 81 -2.99 -20.74 30.65
C TYR A 81 -4.33 -21.41 30.96
N SER A 82 -4.59 -22.58 30.36
CA SER A 82 -5.80 -23.36 30.67
C SER A 82 -5.54 -24.86 30.50
N VAL A 83 -5.21 -25.51 31.61
CA VAL A 83 -4.91 -26.95 31.70
C VAL A 83 -5.94 -27.62 32.62
N PRO A 84 -6.78 -28.52 32.08
CA PRO A 84 -7.67 -29.37 32.87
C PRO A 84 -6.98 -30.03 34.06
N GLY A 85 -7.60 -29.95 35.25
CA GLY A 85 -7.09 -30.60 36.46
C GLY A 85 -5.98 -29.84 37.19
N TYR A 86 -5.55 -28.69 36.68
CA TYR A 86 -4.55 -27.84 37.35
C TYR A 86 -5.05 -26.40 37.50
N TYR A 87 -5.16 -25.65 36.40
CA TYR A 87 -5.72 -24.30 36.38
C TYR A 87 -6.40 -24.04 35.06
N ARG A 88 -7.60 -23.46 35.07
CA ARG A 88 -8.33 -23.08 33.86
C ARG A 88 -8.59 -21.58 33.85
N SER A 89 -8.09 -20.90 32.81
CA SER A 89 -8.58 -19.55 32.51
C SER A 89 -10.06 -19.61 32.17
N ALA A 90 -10.85 -18.66 32.67
CA ALA A 90 -12.30 -18.61 32.42
C ALA A 90 -12.62 -18.48 30.92
N ASN A 91 -11.82 -17.67 30.21
CA ASN A 91 -11.93 -17.43 28.77
C ASN A 91 -10.52 -17.55 28.15
N PRO A 92 -10.08 -18.76 27.75
CA PRO A 92 -8.74 -18.93 27.17
C PRO A 92 -8.67 -18.28 25.78
N THR A 93 -7.75 -17.34 25.60
CA THR A 93 -7.53 -16.63 24.34
C THR A 93 -6.08 -16.73 23.86
N ILE A 94 -5.87 -16.45 22.57
CA ILE A 94 -4.58 -16.09 21.98
C ILE A 94 -4.69 -14.63 21.56
N ASN A 95 -3.78 -13.79 22.04
CA ASN A 95 -3.80 -12.35 21.82
C ASN A 95 -2.50 -11.90 21.15
N VAL A 96 -2.55 -10.89 20.28
CA VAL A 96 -1.37 -10.21 19.72
C VAL A 96 -1.42 -8.74 20.12
N PHE A 97 -0.33 -8.25 20.70
CA PHE A 97 -0.16 -6.88 21.16
C PHE A 97 0.87 -6.18 20.28
N TYR A 98 0.36 -5.34 19.38
CA TYR A 98 1.21 -4.61 18.45
C TYR A 98 1.91 -3.45 19.13
N ASN A 99 3.23 -3.35 18.95
CA ASN A 99 4.02 -2.25 19.49
C ASN A 99 3.88 -0.98 18.63
N ARG A 100 2.80 -0.23 18.88
CA ARG A 100 2.50 1.02 18.15
C ARG A 100 3.25 2.25 18.68
N LEU A 101 4.07 2.12 19.74
CA LEU A 101 4.79 3.25 20.33
C LEU A 101 5.90 3.78 19.41
N ALA A 102 6.51 2.92 18.58
CA ALA A 102 7.45 3.33 17.54
C ALA A 102 6.73 3.99 16.35
N GLN A 103 5.56 3.49 15.95
CA GLN A 103 4.76 4.06 14.86
C GLN A 103 4.30 5.49 15.12
N ARG A 104 4.07 5.85 16.39
CA ARG A 104 3.68 7.22 16.77
C ARG A 104 4.80 8.26 16.58
N LYS A 105 6.06 7.84 16.46
CA LYS A 105 7.23 8.72 16.25
C LYS A 105 7.79 8.74 14.82
N LEU A 106 7.31 7.88 13.91
CA LEU A 106 7.98 7.63 12.62
C LEU A 106 7.07 7.62 11.38
N ARG A 107 5.88 8.23 11.41
CA ARG A 107 5.23 8.65 10.15
C ARG A 107 5.98 9.84 9.55
N THR A 108 7.18 9.57 9.07
CA THR A 108 8.01 10.52 8.35
C THR A 108 7.55 10.58 6.89
N ASN A 109 7.92 11.63 6.15
CA ASN A 109 7.75 11.74 4.70
C ASN A 109 8.58 10.71 3.91
N LYS A 110 8.95 9.59 4.53
CA LYS A 110 9.80 8.51 3.99
C LYS A 110 9.01 7.21 3.77
N GLU A 111 7.71 7.18 4.06
CA GLU A 111 6.85 6.00 3.91
C GLU A 111 5.61 6.29 3.05
N ILE A 112 5.09 5.25 2.37
CA ILE A 112 3.80 5.33 1.66
C ILE A 112 2.67 5.50 2.68
N GLN A 113 1.89 6.56 2.53
CA GLN A 113 0.68 6.81 3.33
C GLN A 113 -0.54 6.84 2.42
N GLY A 114 -1.67 6.33 2.91
CA GLY A 114 -2.95 6.40 2.20
C GLY A 114 -3.95 7.18 3.03
N ILE A 115 -4.54 8.18 2.39
CA ILE A 115 -5.45 9.13 2.98
C ILE A 115 -6.74 9.07 2.15
N LYS A 116 -7.87 8.80 2.82
CA LYS A 116 -9.16 8.91 2.16
C LYS A 116 -9.43 10.38 1.80
N GLN A 117 -9.77 10.64 0.54
CA GLN A 117 -10.25 11.93 0.07
C GLN A 117 -11.56 11.74 -0.70
N ASN A 118 -12.69 12.05 -0.06
CA ASN A 118 -14.02 11.80 -0.61
C ASN A 118 -14.21 10.31 -1.00
N HIS A 119 -14.33 10.05 -2.30
CA HIS A 119 -14.47 8.72 -2.90
C HIS A 119 -13.15 8.17 -3.46
N ASP A 120 -12.07 8.94 -3.33
CA ASP A 120 -10.74 8.63 -3.86
C ASP A 120 -9.78 8.31 -2.70
N LEU A 121 -8.71 7.60 -3.02
CA LEU A 121 -7.60 7.29 -2.14
C LEU A 121 -6.37 8.08 -2.60
N LEU A 122 -5.89 8.97 -1.74
CA LEU A 122 -4.66 9.72 -1.94
C LEU A 122 -3.49 8.95 -1.34
N PHE A 123 -2.53 8.58 -2.17
CA PHE A 123 -1.22 8.13 -1.73
C PHE A 123 -0.25 9.31 -1.61
N LYS A 124 0.29 9.49 -0.40
CA LYS A 124 1.50 10.28 -0.17
C LYS A 124 2.69 9.34 -0.23
N VAL A 125 3.60 9.55 -1.17
CA VAL A 125 4.77 8.69 -1.36
C VAL A 125 6.07 9.46 -1.21
N PRO A 126 7.11 8.86 -0.60
CA PRO A 126 8.43 9.45 -0.63
C PRO A 126 9.01 9.42 -2.04
N ARG A 127 9.94 10.32 -2.33
CA ARG A 127 10.76 10.16 -3.54
C ARG A 127 11.59 8.89 -3.42
N PRO A 128 11.81 8.13 -4.51
CA PRO A 128 12.59 6.89 -4.44
C PRO A 128 13.98 7.07 -3.80
N ASN A 129 14.66 8.19 -4.06
CA ASN A 129 15.96 8.51 -3.48
C ASN A 129 15.93 8.94 -1.99
N GLN A 130 14.75 9.24 -1.44
CA GLN A 130 14.54 9.58 -0.04
C GLN A 130 14.02 8.38 0.78
N ALA A 131 13.51 7.34 0.10
CA ALA A 131 13.04 6.12 0.73
C ALA A 131 14.22 5.32 1.31
N LEU A 132 14.10 4.92 2.57
CA LEU A 132 15.15 4.17 3.29
C LEU A 132 15.24 2.69 2.87
N LYS A 133 14.13 2.16 2.36
CA LYS A 133 13.98 0.75 1.95
C LYS A 133 12.89 0.63 0.88
N HIS A 134 12.87 -0.51 0.17
CA HIS A 134 11.77 -0.87 -0.70
C HIS A 134 10.48 -0.95 0.11
N GLN A 135 9.41 -0.37 -0.43
CA GLN A 135 8.07 -0.39 0.14
C GLN A 135 7.07 -0.87 -0.90
N THR A 136 6.14 -1.71 -0.47
CA THR A 136 5.04 -2.20 -1.30
C THR A 136 3.74 -2.03 -0.53
N VAL A 137 2.74 -1.44 -1.18
CA VAL A 137 1.37 -1.36 -0.66
C VAL A 137 0.43 -1.89 -1.73
N ALA A 138 -0.14 -3.08 -1.49
CA ALA A 138 -1.27 -3.58 -2.26
C ALA A 138 -2.51 -2.76 -1.91
N PHE A 139 -3.25 -2.27 -2.90
CA PHE A 139 -4.36 -1.35 -2.66
C PHE A 139 -5.69 -1.75 -3.29
N ILE A 140 -5.65 -2.51 -4.39
CA ILE A 140 -6.87 -3.06 -4.97
C ILE A 140 -6.59 -4.41 -5.62
N THR A 141 -7.63 -5.23 -5.73
CA THR A 141 -7.58 -6.43 -6.56
C THR A 141 -8.80 -6.52 -7.45
N ILE A 142 -8.56 -6.82 -8.73
CA ILE A 142 -9.58 -6.88 -9.76
C ILE A 142 -9.31 -8.13 -10.60
N ASN A 143 -10.30 -9.01 -10.72
CA ASN A 143 -10.20 -10.23 -11.54
C ASN A 143 -8.94 -11.08 -11.24
N GLY A 144 -8.60 -11.24 -9.96
CA GLY A 144 -7.40 -11.97 -9.51
C GLY A 144 -6.08 -11.21 -9.66
N ILE A 145 -6.07 -10.01 -10.23
CA ILE A 145 -4.89 -9.16 -10.38
C ILE A 145 -4.81 -8.18 -9.21
N ILE A 146 -3.73 -8.30 -8.41
CA ILE A 146 -3.43 -7.33 -7.35
C ILE A 146 -2.69 -6.14 -7.96
N LEU A 147 -3.21 -4.94 -7.75
CA LEU A 147 -2.46 -3.72 -8.01
C LEU A 147 -1.76 -3.29 -6.71
N SER A 148 -0.44 -3.10 -6.81
CA SER A 148 0.40 -2.59 -5.74
C SER A 148 1.13 -1.32 -6.18
N LEU A 149 1.36 -0.43 -5.21
CA LEU A 149 2.28 0.68 -5.34
C LEU A 149 3.60 0.30 -4.72
N ASP A 150 4.67 0.33 -5.52
CA ASP A 150 6.02 -0.02 -5.12
C ASP A 150 6.92 1.23 -5.16
N ILE A 151 7.58 1.55 -4.05
CA ILE A 151 8.67 2.53 -4.02
C ILE A 151 9.97 1.79 -3.85
N VAL A 152 10.79 1.81 -4.89
CA VAL A 152 12.06 1.07 -4.98
C VAL A 152 13.21 2.08 -4.91
N PRO A 153 13.98 2.14 -3.80
CA PRO A 153 15.16 3.00 -3.72
C PRO A 153 16.19 2.71 -4.81
N PRO A 154 17.03 3.69 -5.17
CA PRO A 154 18.16 3.47 -6.07
C PRO A 154 18.99 2.25 -5.62
N TYR A 155 19.37 1.41 -6.58
CA TYR A 155 20.20 0.21 -6.37
C TYR A 155 19.54 -0.92 -5.56
N SER A 156 18.24 -0.86 -5.30
CA SER A 156 17.48 -1.97 -4.72
C SER A 156 16.82 -2.86 -5.80
N SER A 157 16.51 -4.11 -5.48
CA SER A 157 15.88 -5.07 -6.39
C SER A 157 14.62 -5.68 -5.77
N ARG A 158 13.67 -6.08 -6.62
CA ARG A 158 12.41 -6.75 -6.23
C ARG A 158 12.35 -8.13 -6.89
N HIS A 159 12.16 -9.17 -6.09
CA HIS A 159 11.79 -10.49 -6.58
C HIS A 159 10.25 -10.59 -6.67
N ALA A 160 9.71 -10.95 -7.83
CA ALA A 160 8.27 -11.15 -8.02
C ALA A 160 7.96 -12.65 -7.89
N ASN A 161 7.27 -13.07 -6.82
CA ASN A 161 6.84 -14.45 -6.62
C ASN A 161 5.31 -14.59 -6.71
N ASN A 162 4.86 -15.72 -7.29
CA ASN A 162 3.47 -16.05 -7.59
C ASN A 162 2.72 -16.65 -6.37
N THR A 163 1.99 -15.85 -5.58
CA THR A 163 0.88 -16.35 -4.74
C THR A 163 -0.07 -15.22 -4.29
N THR A 164 -1.38 -15.49 -4.22
CA THR A 164 -2.49 -14.51 -4.12
C THR A 164 -3.66 -15.04 -3.28
N TYR A 165 -4.25 -14.24 -2.36
CA TYR A 165 -5.66 -14.27 -1.85
C TYR A 165 -6.07 -12.89 -1.25
N ILE A 166 -7.35 -12.43 -1.39
CA ILE A 166 -7.76 -11.03 -1.68
C ILE A 166 -9.02 -10.49 -0.91
N LYS A 167 -9.00 -9.22 -0.45
CA LYS A 167 -10.04 -8.15 -0.40
C LYS A 167 -9.36 -6.84 0.09
N ASN A 168 -9.93 -5.61 -0.06
CA ASN A 168 -9.29 -4.29 0.26
C ASN A 168 -8.02 -4.45 1.11
N SER A 169 -6.89 -4.47 0.42
CA SER A 169 -5.64 -5.01 0.96
C SER A 169 -4.81 -3.98 1.70
N LEU A 170 -5.39 -2.79 1.96
CA LEU A 170 -4.71 -1.78 2.76
C LEU A 170 -4.35 -2.38 4.13
N PRO A 171 -3.06 -2.40 4.50
CA PRO A 171 -2.60 -2.98 5.77
C PRO A 171 -3.32 -2.39 6.99
N GLU A 172 -3.45 -3.15 8.08
CA GLU A 172 -4.21 -2.74 9.27
C GLU A 172 -3.79 -1.40 9.89
N TYR A 173 -2.55 -0.96 9.64
CA TYR A 173 -2.02 0.32 10.10
C TYR A 173 -2.55 1.54 9.31
N TYR A 174 -3.29 1.34 8.22
CA TYR A 174 -4.07 2.39 7.55
C TYR A 174 -5.35 2.70 8.34
N SER A 175 -5.84 3.93 8.21
CA SER A 175 -7.01 4.37 8.97
C SER A 175 -8.24 3.49 8.65
N PRO A 176 -9.13 3.23 9.63
CA PRO A 176 -10.35 2.46 9.38
C PRO A 176 -11.15 3.00 8.21
N GLU A 177 -11.20 4.33 8.04
CA GLU A 177 -11.94 5.00 6.97
C GLU A 177 -11.35 4.69 5.59
N ALA A 178 -10.02 4.61 5.46
CA ALA A 178 -9.35 4.24 4.22
C ALA A 178 -9.56 2.75 3.92
N ARG A 179 -9.45 1.88 4.93
CA ARG A 179 -9.70 0.43 4.79
C ARG A 179 -11.15 0.08 4.51
N GLN A 180 -12.09 0.97 4.81
CA GLN A 180 -13.52 0.82 4.51
C GLN A 180 -13.91 1.36 3.13
N LEU A 181 -12.99 1.96 2.37
CA LEU A 181 -13.27 2.36 0.99
C LEU A 181 -13.64 1.12 0.16
N ALA A 182 -14.77 1.23 -0.53
CA ALA A 182 -15.23 0.26 -1.50
C ALA A 182 -15.00 0.83 -2.90
N PHE A 183 -14.16 0.17 -3.68
CA PHE A 183 -13.94 0.51 -5.09
C PHE A 183 -14.90 -0.32 -5.95
N GLN A 184 -15.73 0.36 -6.72
CA GLN A 184 -16.71 -0.28 -7.60
C GLN A 184 -16.58 0.27 -9.00
N PHE A 185 -16.70 -0.63 -9.99
CA PHE A 185 -16.97 -0.21 -11.36
C PHE A 185 -18.39 0.35 -11.44
N VAL A 186 -18.48 1.64 -11.72
CA VAL A 186 -19.75 2.34 -11.93
C VAL A 186 -19.97 2.48 -13.43
N LYS A 187 -21.19 2.23 -13.90
CA LYS A 187 -21.55 2.42 -15.31
C LYS A 187 -21.35 3.88 -15.67
N TYR A 188 -20.55 4.14 -16.71
CA TYR A 188 -20.22 5.49 -17.12
C TYR A 188 -21.43 6.13 -17.80
N ASN A 189 -22.04 7.12 -17.16
CA ASN A 189 -23.27 7.77 -17.63
C ASN A 189 -23.09 9.30 -17.82
N ARG A 190 -21.85 9.77 -17.98
CA ARG A 190 -21.54 11.20 -18.01
C ARG A 190 -22.04 11.83 -19.32
N ASN A 191 -22.97 12.77 -19.22
CA ASN A 191 -23.52 13.58 -20.33
C ASN A 191 -22.58 14.72 -20.81
N GLU A 192 -21.31 14.74 -20.37
CA GLU A 192 -20.37 15.85 -20.65
C GLU A 192 -19.80 15.82 -22.08
N LEU A 193 -19.72 14.64 -22.66
CA LEU A 193 -19.59 14.46 -24.09
C LEU A 193 -21.03 14.33 -24.60
N LYS A 194 -21.43 15.02 -25.67
CA LYS A 194 -22.79 14.93 -26.26
C LYS A 194 -23.16 13.52 -26.79
N GLU A 195 -22.49 12.48 -26.31
CA GLU A 195 -22.67 11.06 -26.56
C GLU A 195 -23.37 10.40 -25.36
N ASN A 196 -24.49 9.71 -25.62
CA ASN A 196 -25.20 8.97 -24.59
C ASN A 196 -24.48 7.63 -24.33
N PHE A 197 -23.81 7.52 -23.18
CA PHE A 197 -23.18 6.27 -22.72
C PHE A 197 -24.12 5.38 -21.89
N GLN A 198 -25.35 5.84 -21.57
CA GLN A 198 -26.25 5.14 -20.65
C GLN A 198 -26.58 3.70 -21.07
N ASP A 199 -26.64 3.43 -22.36
CA ASP A 199 -26.95 2.11 -22.92
C ASP A 199 -25.71 1.27 -23.26
N ARG A 200 -24.51 1.79 -23.02
CA ARG A 200 -23.26 1.08 -23.32
C ARG A 200 -22.75 0.32 -22.09
N GLU A 201 -22.22 -0.87 -22.31
CA GLU A 201 -21.47 -1.64 -21.31
C GLU A 201 -20.08 -1.01 -21.12
N PHE A 202 -20.04 0.22 -20.61
CA PHE A 202 -18.83 1.00 -20.37
C PHE A 202 -18.79 1.45 -18.92
N TYR A 203 -17.71 1.13 -18.22
CA TYR A 203 -17.60 1.27 -16.78
C TYR A 203 -16.29 1.94 -16.39
N ASN A 204 -16.33 2.67 -15.28
CA ASN A 204 -15.19 3.36 -14.72
C ASN A 204 -15.05 3.05 -13.24
N LEU A 205 -13.81 2.92 -12.80
CA LEU A 205 -13.42 2.84 -11.40
C LEU A 205 -12.37 3.92 -11.16
N LYS A 206 -12.77 4.95 -10.42
CA LYS A 206 -11.94 6.11 -10.08
C LYS A 206 -11.17 5.90 -8.78
N GLY A 207 -10.16 6.72 -8.58
CA GLY A 207 -9.85 7.17 -7.23
C GLY A 207 -8.50 6.76 -6.68
N PHE A 208 -7.43 6.87 -7.46
CA PHE A 208 -6.08 6.76 -6.94
C PHE A 208 -5.27 7.99 -7.33
N GLU A 209 -5.15 8.94 -6.40
CA GLU A 209 -4.29 10.10 -6.53
C GLU A 209 -2.93 9.78 -5.92
N ILE A 210 -1.82 10.04 -6.62
CA ILE A 210 -0.47 9.81 -6.11
C ILE A 210 0.27 11.15 -6.12
N SER A 211 0.80 11.55 -4.95
CA SER A 211 1.59 12.78 -4.79
C SER A 211 2.80 12.55 -3.87
N PHE A 212 3.82 13.38 -4.01
CA PHE A 212 4.99 13.28 -3.15
C PHE A 212 4.69 13.78 -1.73
N SER A 213 5.19 13.07 -0.73
CA SER A 213 4.97 13.38 0.69
C SER A 213 5.80 14.57 1.19
N ASP A 214 6.79 15.04 0.43
CA ASP A 214 7.67 16.15 0.84
C ASP A 214 7.10 17.53 0.49
N ASN A 215 6.37 17.65 -0.63
CA ASN A 215 5.89 18.93 -1.15
C ASN A 215 4.47 18.89 -1.74
N ASP A 216 3.75 17.77 -1.62
CA ASP A 216 2.43 17.56 -2.20
C ASP A 216 2.37 17.68 -3.74
N GLU A 217 3.51 17.66 -4.42
CA GLU A 217 3.59 17.66 -5.88
C GLU A 217 2.88 16.42 -6.43
N HIS A 218 1.90 16.65 -7.30
CA HIS A 218 1.16 15.59 -7.99
C HIS A 218 2.09 14.80 -8.92
N LEU A 219 2.07 13.48 -8.78
CA LEU A 219 2.83 12.57 -9.62
C LEU A 219 1.96 12.02 -10.75
N PHE A 220 0.86 11.33 -10.41
CA PHE A 220 -0.15 10.91 -11.36
C PHE A 220 -1.48 10.55 -10.67
N TYR A 221 -2.55 10.61 -11.45
CA TYR A 221 -3.85 10.05 -11.11
C TYR A 221 -4.06 8.75 -11.87
N ALA A 222 -4.46 7.69 -11.18
CA ALA A 222 -4.79 6.40 -11.76
C ALA A 222 -6.28 6.07 -11.59
N GLN A 223 -6.87 5.50 -12.64
CA GLN A 223 -8.23 5.00 -12.69
C GLN A 223 -8.29 3.83 -13.67
N LEU A 224 -9.34 3.01 -13.55
CA LEU A 224 -9.56 1.86 -14.43
C LEU A 224 -10.84 2.02 -15.24
N TRP A 225 -10.86 1.38 -16.40
CA TRP A 225 -11.98 1.36 -17.32
C TRP A 225 -12.23 -0.06 -17.80
N ALA A 226 -13.50 -0.38 -18.06
CA ALA A 226 -13.90 -1.64 -18.68
C ALA A 226 -14.94 -1.36 -19.76
N ALA A 227 -14.78 -2.02 -20.91
CA ALA A 227 -15.67 -1.89 -22.06
C ALA A 227 -16.10 -3.27 -22.56
N GLY A 228 -17.40 -3.42 -22.82
CA GLY A 228 -17.97 -4.62 -23.42
C GLY A 228 -17.53 -4.83 -24.87
N LYS A 229 -17.82 -6.01 -25.42
CA LYS A 229 -17.49 -6.34 -26.82
C LYS A 229 -18.15 -5.33 -27.77
N GLY A 230 -17.34 -4.69 -28.62
CA GLY A 230 -17.82 -3.71 -29.60
C GLY A 230 -18.16 -2.33 -29.03
N VAL A 231 -17.92 -2.10 -27.74
CA VAL A 231 -18.16 -0.79 -27.12
C VAL A 231 -16.99 0.16 -27.42
N ASN A 232 -17.31 1.34 -27.92
CA ASN A 232 -16.36 2.45 -28.09
C ASN A 232 -16.44 3.38 -26.87
N ALA A 233 -15.27 3.72 -26.30
CA ALA A 233 -15.12 4.64 -25.17
C ALA A 233 -15.34 6.12 -25.53
N GLY A 234 -15.57 6.43 -26.81
CA GLY A 234 -15.68 7.78 -27.36
C GLY A 234 -14.29 8.32 -27.71
N ALA A 235 -14.17 8.91 -28.89
CA ALA A 235 -12.94 9.64 -29.23
C ALA A 235 -12.92 10.98 -28.46
N LEU A 236 -11.77 11.37 -27.91
CA LEU A 236 -11.57 12.67 -27.26
C LEU A 236 -10.09 13.05 -27.29
N ASN A 237 -9.79 14.35 -27.27
CA ASN A 237 -8.44 14.90 -27.48
C ASN A 237 -7.84 15.56 -26.22
N HIS A 238 -8.45 15.29 -25.06
CA HIS A 238 -8.13 15.87 -23.75
C HIS A 238 -8.19 17.41 -23.68
N ALA A 239 -8.91 18.05 -24.61
CA ALA A 239 -9.28 19.46 -24.55
C ALA A 239 -10.81 19.61 -24.51
N SER A 240 -11.28 20.84 -24.32
CA SER A 240 -12.71 21.19 -24.43
C SER A 240 -13.20 21.34 -25.87
N ASP A 241 -12.32 21.14 -26.87
CA ASP A 241 -12.59 21.37 -28.30
C ASP A 241 -12.39 20.10 -29.14
N THR A 242 -12.83 20.12 -30.40
CA THR A 242 -12.76 19.03 -31.39
C THR A 242 -11.34 18.70 -31.86
N PHE A 243 -11.12 17.53 -32.49
CA PHE A 243 -9.84 17.22 -33.11
C PHE A 243 -9.68 18.06 -34.38
N ALA A 244 -8.62 18.86 -34.46
CA ALA A 244 -8.27 19.57 -35.68
C ALA A 244 -6.79 19.35 -35.99
N ASN A 245 -6.49 18.87 -37.20
CA ASN A 245 -5.19 19.09 -37.81
C ASN A 245 -5.32 20.16 -38.90
N SER A 246 -4.20 20.62 -39.47
CA SER A 246 -4.17 21.72 -40.45
C SER A 246 -4.94 21.46 -41.77
N LYS A 247 -5.54 20.27 -41.95
CA LYS A 247 -6.27 19.89 -43.17
C LYS A 247 -7.65 19.28 -42.92
N GLN A 248 -8.01 18.88 -41.71
CA GLN A 248 -9.27 18.18 -41.45
C GLN A 248 -9.70 18.30 -39.98
N VAL A 249 -10.97 18.64 -39.78
CA VAL A 249 -11.64 18.62 -38.48
C VAL A 249 -12.30 17.26 -38.32
N TYR A 250 -11.92 16.52 -37.29
CA TYR A 250 -12.54 15.25 -36.94
C TYR A 250 -13.41 15.50 -35.71
N ASP A 251 -14.71 15.40 -35.90
CA ASP A 251 -15.64 15.40 -34.78
C ASP A 251 -15.63 13.99 -34.16
N PRO A 252 -15.22 13.85 -32.89
CA PRO A 252 -15.17 12.55 -32.23
C PRO A 252 -16.49 11.78 -32.21
N LEU A 253 -17.62 12.49 -32.30
CA LEU A 253 -18.96 11.94 -32.18
C LEU A 253 -19.50 11.44 -33.53
N THR A 254 -18.96 11.94 -34.65
CA THR A 254 -19.47 11.65 -36.00
C THR A 254 -18.43 11.01 -36.93
N THR A 255 -17.15 11.05 -36.55
CA THR A 255 -16.08 10.41 -37.31
C THR A 255 -16.19 8.89 -37.20
N PRO A 256 -16.32 8.14 -38.30
CA PRO A 256 -16.40 6.69 -38.25
C PRO A 256 -15.07 6.09 -37.76
N VAL A 257 -15.15 5.02 -36.97
CA VAL A 257 -13.97 4.34 -36.40
C VAL A 257 -12.96 3.90 -37.46
N SER A 258 -13.42 3.66 -38.69
CA SER A 258 -12.57 3.33 -39.84
C SER A 258 -11.61 4.45 -40.27
N ALA A 259 -11.82 5.69 -39.80
CA ALA A 259 -10.93 6.81 -40.06
C ALA A 259 -9.67 6.80 -39.18
N PHE A 260 -9.62 5.95 -38.15
CA PHE A 260 -8.49 5.87 -37.21
C PHE A 260 -7.65 4.62 -37.45
N GLU A 261 -6.35 4.73 -37.21
CA GLU A 261 -5.48 3.56 -37.12
C GLU A 261 -5.76 2.81 -35.81
N LYS A 262 -5.76 1.47 -35.89
CA LYS A 262 -6.00 0.61 -34.74
C LYS A 262 -4.67 0.07 -34.21
N LEU A 263 -4.44 0.28 -32.92
CA LEU A 263 -3.38 -0.37 -32.17
C LEU A 263 -4.01 -1.41 -31.24
N GLU A 264 -3.80 -2.69 -31.55
CA GLU A 264 -4.23 -3.78 -30.67
C GLU A 264 -3.36 -3.81 -29.41
N LEU A 265 -3.98 -3.90 -28.23
CA LEU A 265 -3.29 -3.97 -26.95
C LEU A 265 -3.58 -5.31 -26.26
N PRO A 266 -2.67 -6.29 -26.35
CA PRO A 266 -2.84 -7.59 -25.70
C PRO A 266 -2.89 -7.47 -24.17
N SER A 267 -3.37 -8.53 -23.50
CA SER A 267 -3.40 -8.58 -22.03
C SER A 267 -2.03 -8.29 -21.43
N PHE A 268 -1.99 -7.48 -20.37
CA PHE A 268 -0.78 -7.07 -19.65
C PHE A 268 0.25 -6.28 -20.47
N HIS A 269 -0.16 -5.64 -21.55
CA HIS A 269 0.68 -4.71 -22.32
C HIS A 269 0.29 -3.25 -22.04
N LYS A 270 1.23 -2.33 -22.29
CA LYS A 270 1.00 -0.89 -22.34
C LYS A 270 1.32 -0.38 -23.75
N HIS A 271 0.69 0.71 -24.16
CA HIS A 271 1.06 1.42 -25.39
C HIS A 271 1.95 2.63 -25.06
N ASP A 272 2.72 3.07 -26.06
CA ASP A 272 3.53 4.29 -26.00
C ASP A 272 2.65 5.55 -26.08
N PRO A 273 3.20 6.75 -25.81
CA PRO A 273 2.48 8.01 -25.95
C PRO A 273 1.77 8.16 -27.31
N LEU A 274 0.49 8.55 -27.27
CA LEU A 274 -0.32 8.85 -28.46
C LEU A 274 -0.56 10.35 -28.69
N TRP A 275 0.10 11.20 -27.89
CA TRP A 275 0.11 12.65 -28.07
C TRP A 275 1.25 13.10 -28.98
N ASP A 276 1.16 14.33 -29.47
CA ASP A 276 2.15 14.90 -30.36
C ASP A 276 3.47 15.18 -29.63
N ILE A 277 4.58 14.73 -30.23
CA ILE A 277 5.93 14.92 -29.71
C ILE A 277 6.71 15.74 -30.74
N ASN A 278 7.37 16.81 -30.28
CA ASN A 278 8.21 17.64 -31.15
C ASN A 278 9.58 17.00 -31.42
N VAL A 279 10.38 17.62 -32.29
CA VAL A 279 11.70 17.11 -32.67
C VAL A 279 12.73 17.06 -31.53
N GLN A 280 12.43 17.67 -30.38
CA GLN A 280 13.21 17.58 -29.14
C GLN A 280 12.66 16.54 -28.14
N ASN A 281 11.76 15.66 -28.58
CA ASN A 281 11.12 14.63 -27.77
C ASN A 281 10.28 15.20 -26.59
N LYS A 282 9.70 16.40 -26.75
CA LYS A 282 8.81 17.04 -25.77
C LYS A 282 7.37 17.05 -26.27
N ALA A 283 6.41 16.97 -25.33
CA ALA A 283 5.00 17.11 -25.65
C ALA A 283 4.71 18.46 -26.32
N VAL A 284 3.93 18.44 -27.39
CA VAL A 284 3.40 19.66 -28.02
C VAL A 284 2.22 20.16 -27.19
N LEU A 285 2.20 21.46 -26.89
CA LEU A 285 1.17 22.09 -26.07
C LEU A 285 0.28 23.00 -26.92
N ARG A 286 -1.02 23.05 -26.58
CA ARG A 286 -1.96 24.06 -27.06
C ARG A 286 -1.74 25.39 -26.34
N ASN A 287 -2.41 26.44 -26.81
CA ASN A 287 -2.36 27.77 -26.19
C ASN A 287 -2.93 27.78 -24.75
N ASP A 288 -3.77 26.82 -24.39
CA ASP A 288 -4.33 26.65 -23.04
C ASP A 288 -3.44 25.76 -22.13
N ASN A 289 -2.22 25.44 -22.58
CA ASN A 289 -1.27 24.54 -21.92
C ASN A 289 -1.71 23.06 -21.81
N THR A 290 -2.76 22.65 -22.53
CA THR A 290 -3.10 21.23 -22.64
C THR A 290 -2.21 20.51 -23.65
N VAL A 291 -1.92 19.23 -23.41
CA VAL A 291 -1.14 18.40 -24.34
C VAL A 291 -1.96 18.12 -25.61
N VAL A 292 -1.35 18.33 -26.78
CA VAL A 292 -1.98 18.08 -28.07
C VAL A 292 -2.09 16.58 -28.34
N TYR A 293 -3.32 16.12 -28.55
CA TYR A 293 -3.61 14.81 -29.11
C TYR A 293 -4.23 15.06 -30.48
N THR A 294 -3.50 14.80 -31.57
CA THR A 294 -4.05 14.95 -32.93
C THR A 294 -4.99 13.80 -33.34
N GLY A 295 -5.30 12.88 -32.42
CA GLY A 295 -5.97 11.63 -32.74
C GLY A 295 -4.98 10.71 -33.46
N ILE A 296 -5.22 9.41 -33.40
CA ILE A 296 -4.36 8.39 -34.02
C ILE A 296 -4.55 8.45 -35.55
N LEU A 297 -4.08 9.54 -36.15
CA LEU A 297 -3.95 9.78 -37.57
C LEU A 297 -2.48 9.61 -37.92
N GLN A 298 -1.85 8.52 -37.45
CA GLN A 298 -0.67 8.05 -38.14
C GLN A 298 -1.14 7.51 -39.49
N LYS A 299 -0.60 8.15 -40.51
CA LYS A 299 -0.86 7.90 -41.91
C LYS A 299 -0.54 6.42 -42.19
N LYS A 300 -1.50 5.67 -42.73
CA LYS A 300 -1.19 4.41 -43.42
C LYS A 300 -0.21 4.74 -44.56
N GLY A 301 1.06 4.38 -44.38
CA GLY A 301 2.12 4.57 -45.37
C GLY A 301 2.86 5.90 -45.25
N LEU A 302 4.18 5.78 -45.03
CA LEU A 302 5.13 6.61 -45.77
C LEU A 302 4.81 6.49 -47.27
#